data_AF-A0A0F5FKS1-F1
#
_entry.id   AF-A0A0F5FKS1-F1
#
_cell.length_a   1.000
_cell.length_b   1.000
_cell.length_c   1.000
_cell.angle_alpha   90.00
_cell.angle_beta   90.00
_cell.angle_gamma   90.00
#
_symmetry.space_group_name_H-M   'P 1'
#
loop_
_entity.id
_entity.type
_entity.pdbx_description
1 polymer ?
#
loop_
_entity_poly.entity_id
_entity_poly.type
_entity_poly.pdbx_seq_one_letter_code
_entity_poly.pdbx_strand_id
1 'polypeptide(L)' 'MKVRNRALSGMSERMLPRQRRSVGDLLGVVMTLSARTRRMSQDPVRVEVDVFAPGGKRAIKLMFGA' A
#
# COMPACT_ATOMS: atom_id res chain seq x y z
N MET A 1 -3.76 44.66 -21.61
CA MET A 1 -3.29 43.24 -21.67
C MET A 1 -2.41 42.82 -20.48
N LYS A 2 -1.45 43.62 -19.99
CA LYS A 2 -0.52 43.23 -18.90
C LYS A 2 -1.17 42.83 -17.56
N VAL A 3 -2.20 43.56 -17.10
CA VAL A 3 -2.86 43.28 -15.81
C VAL A 3 -3.65 41.97 -15.84
N ARG A 4 -4.34 41.70 -16.97
CA ARG A 4 -5.08 40.45 -17.19
C ARG A 4 -4.16 39.23 -17.20
N ASN A 5 -3.01 39.33 -17.87
CA ASN A 5 -2.04 38.23 -17.92
C ASN A 5 -1.41 37.95 -16.54
N ARG A 6 -1.19 38.99 -15.73
CA ARG A 6 -0.69 38.83 -14.36
C ARG A 6 -1.70 38.14 -13.44
N ALA A 7 -2.99 38.47 -13.58
CA ALA A 7 -4.07 37.80 -12.84
C ALA A 7 -4.21 36.32 -13.23
N LEU A 8 -4.20 36.02 -14.53
CA LEU A 8 -4.26 34.65 -15.05
C LEU A 8 -3.06 33.81 -14.61
N SER A 9 -1.85 34.38 -14.63
CA SER A 9 -0.64 33.69 -14.16
C SER A 9 -0.74 33.34 -12.66
N GLY A 10 -1.17 34.27 -11.82
CA GLY A 10 -1.34 34.03 -10.37
C GLY A 10 -2.44 33.02 -10.03
N MET A 11 -3.48 32.92 -10.85
CA MET A 11 -4.51 31.88 -10.74
C MET A 11 -3.96 30.51 -11.14
N SER A 12 -3.21 30.43 -12.25
CA SER A 12 -2.59 29.18 -12.72
C SER A 12 -1.56 28.63 -11.73
N GLU A 13 -0.74 29.49 -11.10
CA GLU A 13 0.24 29.10 -10.07
C GLU A 13 -0.39 28.53 -8.80
N ARG A 14 -1.64 28.87 -8.51
CA ARG A 14 -2.39 28.33 -7.36
C ARG A 14 -3.11 27.03 -7.69
N MET A 15 -3.47 26.80 -8.95
CA MET A 15 -4.10 25.56 -9.40
C MET A 15 -3.10 24.43 -9.69
N LEU A 16 -1.86 24.76 -10.02
CA LEU A 16 -0.81 23.77 -10.23
C LEU A 16 -0.33 23.22 -8.87
N PRO A 17 -0.23 21.88 -8.70
CA PRO A 17 0.32 21.28 -7.50
C PRO A 17 1.74 21.84 -7.26
N ARG A 18 1.90 22.67 -6.23
CA ARG A 18 3.18 23.35 -5.92
C ARG A 18 4.29 22.36 -5.51
N GLN A 19 3.95 21.11 -5.21
CA GLN A 19 4.93 20.05 -5.02
C GLN A 19 5.25 19.41 -6.37
N ARG A 20 6.32 19.88 -7.02
CA ARG A 20 7.10 19.01 -7.90
C ARG A 20 7.62 17.88 -7.01
N ARG A 21 6.89 16.76 -6.96
CA ARG A 21 7.33 15.57 -6.23
C ARG A 21 8.72 15.22 -6.74
N SER A 22 9.67 15.07 -5.82
CA SER A 22 10.99 14.60 -6.21
C SER A 22 10.87 13.18 -6.77
N VAL A 23 11.84 12.77 -7.58
CA VAL A 23 11.92 11.37 -8.04
C VAL A 23 11.97 10.41 -6.83
N GLY A 24 12.59 10.83 -5.73
CA GLY A 24 12.62 10.09 -4.46
C GLY A 24 11.23 9.90 -3.85
N ASP A 25 10.39 10.93 -3.85
CA ASP A 25 9.01 10.83 -3.35
C ASP A 25 8.18 9.86 -4.21
N LEU A 26 8.36 9.92 -5.54
CA LEU A 26 7.68 9.01 -6.45
C LEU A 26 8.15 7.56 -6.26
N LEU A 27 9.46 7.34 -6.09
CA LEU A 27 10.03 6.04 -5.79
C LEU A 27 9.46 5.47 -4.48
N GLY A 28 9.34 6.31 -3.44
CA GLY A 28 8.73 5.92 -2.16
C GLY A 28 7.29 5.44 -2.31
N VAL A 29 6.49 6.15 -3.12
CA VAL A 29 5.11 5.75 -3.43
C VAL A 29 5.07 4.42 -4.19
N VAL A 30 5.92 4.26 -5.22
CA VAL A 30 5.97 3.03 -6.03
C VAL A 30 6.42 1.84 -5.18
N MET A 31 7.41 2.00 -4.32
CA MET A 31 7.87 0.95 -3.41
C MET A 31 6.77 0.52 -2.45
N THR A 32 6.05 1.48 -1.87
CA THR A 32 4.90 1.20 -0.99
C THR A 32 3.81 0.44 -1.73
N LEU A 33 3.45 0.89 -2.94
CA LEU A 33 2.43 0.25 -3.76
C LEU A 33 2.85 -1.16 -4.19
N SER A 34 4.10 -1.33 -4.59
CA SER A 34 4.68 -2.62 -5.01
C SER A 34 4.73 -3.64 -3.88
N ALA A 35 5.10 -3.20 -2.67
CA ALA A 35 5.09 -4.06 -1.49
C ALA A 35 3.66 -4.53 -1.15
N ARG A 36 2.68 -3.63 -1.27
CA ARG A 36 1.27 -3.96 -1.04
C ARG A 36 0.73 -4.93 -2.08
N THR A 37 0.97 -4.66 -3.37
CA THR A 37 0.49 -5.54 -4.44
C THR A 37 1.12 -6.93 -4.36
N ARG A 38 2.40 -7.05 -3.97
CA ARG A 38 3.01 -8.36 -3.71
C ARG A 38 2.27 -9.15 -2.62
N ARG A 39 1.86 -8.51 -1.52
CA ARG A 39 1.09 -9.18 -0.46
C ARG A 39 -0.32 -9.55 -0.90
N MET A 40 -0.95 -8.75 -1.76
CA MET A 40 -2.28 -9.02 -2.28
C MET A 40 -2.30 -10.07 -3.40
N SER A 41 -1.22 -10.18 -4.17
CA SER A 41 -1.09 -11.12 -5.27
C SER A 41 -0.57 -12.49 -4.83
N GLN A 42 0.02 -12.60 -3.64
CA GLN A 42 0.38 -13.90 -3.12
C GLN A 42 -0.87 -14.64 -2.66
N ASP A 43 -0.93 -15.93 -3.02
CA ASP A 43 -2.01 -16.80 -2.55
C ASP A 43 -2.02 -16.83 -1.01
N PRO A 44 -3.20 -16.73 -0.39
CA PRO A 44 -3.33 -16.84 1.06
C PRO A 44 -2.72 -18.15 1.57
N VAL A 45 -1.84 -18.05 2.56
CA VAL A 45 -1.25 -19.22 3.21
C VAL A 45 -2.30 -19.86 4.11
N ARG A 46 -2.56 -21.15 3.89
CA ARG A 46 -3.37 -21.98 4.78
C ARG A 46 -2.46 -22.74 5.74
N VAL A 47 -2.74 -22.64 7.03
CA VAL A 47 -1.97 -23.30 8.08
C VAL A 47 -2.91 -24.22 8.86
N GLU A 48 -2.59 -25.50 8.89
CA GLU A 48 -3.23 -26.49 9.75
C GLU A 48 -2.34 -26.76 10.96
N VAL A 49 -2.90 -26.61 12.15
CA VAL A 49 -2.21 -26.89 13.42
C VAL A 49 -2.96 -27.99 14.15
N ASP A 50 -2.33 -29.16 14.25
CA ASP A 50 -2.79 -30.26 15.08
C ASP A 50 -2.01 -30.30 16.40
N VAL A 51 -2.73 -30.18 17.51
CA VAL A 51 -2.18 -30.29 18.86
C VAL A 51 -2.54 -31.65 19.43
N PHE A 52 -1.55 -32.39 19.93
CA PHE A 52 -1.75 -33.70 20.54
C PHE A 52 -1.52 -33.63 22.05
N ALA A 53 -2.37 -34.29 22.82
CA ALA A 53 -2.16 -34.47 24.25
C ALA A 53 -0.96 -35.41 24.50
N PRO A 54 -0.34 -35.38 25.69
CA PRO A 54 0.77 -36.27 26.04
C PRO A 54 0.47 -37.77 25.86
N GLY A 55 -0.81 -38.17 25.90
CA GLY A 55 -1.27 -39.54 25.61
C GLY A 55 -1.42 -39.87 24.12
N GLY A 56 -0.91 -39.03 23.20
CA GLY A 56 -0.92 -39.25 21.75
C GLY A 56 -2.27 -39.02 21.05
N LYS A 57 -3.35 -38.77 21.80
CA LYS A 57 -4.65 -38.43 21.23
C LYS A 57 -4.68 -36.95 20.80
N ARG A 58 -5.30 -36.66 19.66
CA ARG A 58 -5.48 -35.28 19.16
C ARG A 58 -6.34 -34.49 20.13
N ALA A 59 -5.84 -33.36 20.59
CA ALA A 59 -6.50 -32.46 21.53
C ALA A 59 -7.26 -31.34 20.79
N ILE A 60 -6.60 -30.68 19.84
CA ILE A 60 -7.15 -29.51 19.13
C ILE A 60 -6.69 -29.57 17.67
N LYS A 61 -7.59 -29.19 16.75
CA LYS A 61 -7.27 -28.90 15.35
C LYS A 61 -7.67 -27.46 15.04
N LEU A 62 -6.72 -26.66 14.60
CA LEU A 62 -6.93 -25.26 14.20
C LEU A 62 -6.60 -25.08 12.72
N MET A 63 -7.43 -24.31 12.03
CA MET A 63 -7.22 -23.93 10.64
C MET A 63 -7.10 -22.40 10.58
N PHE A 64 -6.00 -21.91 10.02
CA PHE A 64 -5.72 -20.48 9.85
C PHE A 64 -5.52 -20.15 8.38
N GLY A 65 -5.91 -18.93 7.99
CA GLY A 65 -6.00 -18.50 6.60
C GLY A 65 -7.41 -18.72 6.05
N ALA A 66 -7.98 -17.69 5.42
CA ALA A 66 -9.28 -17.72 4.73
C ALA A 66 -9.06 -17.94 3.22
#